data_AF-A0A7C5MUG1-F1
#
_entry.id   AF-A0A7C5MUG1-F1
#
_cell.length_a   1.000
_cell.length_b   1.000
_cell.length_c   1.000
_cell.angle_alpha   90.00
_cell.angle_beta   90.00
_cell.angle_gamma   90.00
#
_symmetry.space_group_name_H-M   'P 1'
#
loop_
_entity.id
_entity.type
_entity.pdbx_description
1 polymer ?
#
loop_
_entity_poly.entity_id
_entity_poly.type
_entity_poly.pdbx_seq_one_letter_code
_entity_poly.pdbx_strand_id
1 'polypeptide(L)'
;MGIEPAGGVQMKENSEVRFLGRHIVADPKICHGKPTFRGTRIMVWQVVEMLSEGLAWETIIEECHHSISKEAIAEAVRLSGRAFLEHADEFALEPVPA
;
A
#
# COMPACT_ATOMS: atom_id res chain seq x y z
N MET A 1 34.83 -30.06 10.42
CA MET A 1 33.69 -31.00 10.53
C MET A 1 32.78 -30.42 11.62
N GLY A 2 32.01 -29.36 11.38
CA GLY A 2 31.09 -29.14 10.27
C GLY A 2 29.75 -29.73 10.67
N ILE A 3 28.91 -28.95 11.35
CA ILE A 3 27.48 -28.70 11.08
C ILE A 3 26.94 -27.71 12.12
N GLU A 4 26.71 -26.46 11.71
CA GLU A 4 25.83 -25.53 12.42
C GLU A 4 24.39 -25.86 12.02
N PRO A 5 23.44 -26.02 12.95
CA PRO A 5 22.04 -26.14 12.56
C PRO A 5 21.55 -24.76 12.11
N ALA A 6 21.07 -24.70 10.87
CA ALA A 6 20.35 -23.56 10.32
C ALA A 6 19.09 -23.30 11.18
N GLY A 7 19.20 -22.33 12.09
CA GLY A 7 18.06 -21.72 12.76
C GLY A 7 17.33 -20.83 11.76
N GLY A 8 16.51 -21.46 10.91
CA GLY A 8 15.58 -20.73 10.05
C GLY A 8 14.66 -19.87 10.91
N VAL A 9 14.73 -18.55 10.73
CA VAL A 9 13.74 -17.62 11.26
C VAL A 9 12.39 -18.04 10.68
N GLN A 10 11.53 -18.61 11.51
CA GLN A 10 10.14 -18.90 11.19
C GLN A 10 9.43 -17.55 10.98
N MET A 11 9.35 -17.10 9.73
CA MET A 11 8.46 -16.01 9.36
C MET A 11 7.03 -16.50 9.59
N LYS A 12 6.41 -16.06 10.67
CA LYS A 12 4.99 -16.30 10.91
C LYS A 12 4.22 -15.50 9.86
N GLU A 13 3.87 -16.15 8.76
CA GLU A 13 2.97 -15.58 7.77
C GLU A 13 1.60 -15.41 8.43
N ASN A 14 1.34 -14.20 8.91
CA ASN A 14 0.07 -13.87 9.53
C ASN A 14 -1.00 -13.94 8.45
N SER A 15 -1.71 -15.06 8.40
CA SER A 15 -2.65 -15.45 7.33
C SER A 15 -4.00 -14.73 7.38
N GLU A 16 -4.11 -13.72 8.25
CA GLU A 16 -5.36 -13.01 8.53
C GLU A 16 -5.54 -11.80 7.61
N VAL A 17 -6.76 -11.67 7.10
CA VAL A 17 -7.20 -10.51 6.32
C VAL A 17 -7.32 -9.31 7.25
N ARG A 18 -6.67 -8.20 6.90
CA ARG A 18 -6.68 -6.96 7.68
C ARG A 18 -7.46 -5.88 6.94
N PHE A 19 -8.51 -5.35 7.56
CA PHE A 19 -9.20 -4.18 7.06
C PHE A 19 -8.49 -2.91 7.53
N LEU A 20 -7.97 -2.13 6.58
CA LEU A 20 -7.23 -0.90 6.87
C LEU A 20 -8.13 0.34 6.84
N GLY A 21 -9.35 0.17 6.33
CA GLY A 21 -10.39 1.19 6.27
C GLY A 21 -11.71 0.61 5.76
N ARG A 22 -12.61 1.49 5.33
CA ARG A 22 -13.90 1.11 4.75
C ARG A 22 -13.74 0.50 3.36
N HIS A 23 -12.77 0.98 2.59
CA HIS A 23 -12.53 0.63 1.20
C HIS A 23 -11.23 -0.14 0.97
N ILE A 24 -10.32 -0.20 1.95
CA ILE A 24 -8.99 -0.81 1.78
C ILE A 24 -8.80 -2.03 2.69
N VAL A 25 -8.23 -3.08 2.11
CA VAL A 25 -7.94 -4.37 2.78
C VAL A 25 -6.53 -4.86 2.41
N ALA A 26 -5.89 -5.57 3.33
CA ALA A 26 -4.66 -6.31 3.08
C ALA A 26 -4.92 -7.78 3.37
N ASP A 27 -5.00 -8.59 2.32
CA ASP A 27 -5.20 -10.04 2.39
C ASP A 27 -3.92 -10.76 1.92
N PRO A 28 -3.25 -11.57 2.75
CA PRO A 28 -2.04 -12.31 2.36
C PRO A 28 -2.19 -13.13 1.07
N LYS A 29 -3.41 -13.59 0.76
CA LYS A 29 -3.73 -14.37 -0.45
C LYS A 29 -3.95 -13.51 -1.70
N ILE A 30 -4.08 -12.20 -1.55
CA ILE A 30 -4.30 -11.24 -2.64
C ILE A 30 -3.11 -10.29 -2.71
N CYS A 31 -2.45 -10.22 -3.88
CA CYS A 31 -1.32 -9.31 -4.10
C CYS A 31 -0.24 -9.37 -3.00
N HIS A 32 -0.01 -10.57 -2.44
CA HIS A 32 0.97 -10.83 -1.37
C HIS A 32 0.75 -9.99 -0.09
N GLY A 33 -0.51 -9.71 0.26
CA GLY A 33 -0.82 -8.93 1.45
C GLY A 33 -0.64 -7.42 1.29
N LYS A 34 -0.30 -6.94 0.09
CA LYS A 34 -0.28 -5.50 -0.19
C LYS A 34 -1.69 -4.91 -0.09
N PRO A 35 -1.85 -3.65 0.37
CA PRO A 35 -3.15 -3.01 0.40
C PRO A 35 -3.81 -2.94 -0.98
N THR A 36 -5.04 -3.45 -1.08
CA THR A 36 -5.91 -3.34 -2.25
C THR A 36 -7.23 -2.68 -1.88
N PHE A 37 -7.94 -2.19 -2.88
CA PHE A 37 -9.34 -1.80 -2.69
C PHE A 37 -10.21 -3.06 -2.51
N ARG A 38 -11.17 -3.00 -1.58
CA ARG A 38 -12.04 -4.13 -1.21
C ARG A 38 -12.78 -4.64 -2.44
N GLY A 39 -12.70 -5.95 -2.66
CA GLY A 39 -13.34 -6.61 -3.81
C GLY A 39 -12.59 -6.45 -5.13
N THR A 40 -11.41 -5.83 -5.13
CA THR A 40 -10.60 -5.64 -6.35
C THR A 40 -9.18 -6.18 -6.15
N ARG A 41 -8.44 -6.30 -7.27
CA ARG A 41 -6.99 -6.53 -7.27
C ARG A 41 -6.20 -5.24 -7.58
N ILE A 42 -6.86 -4.09 -7.48
CA ILE A 42 -6.23 -2.79 -7.68
C ILE A 42 -5.52 -2.44 -6.38
N MET A 43 -4.18 -2.36 -6.44
CA MET A 43 -3.37 -2.02 -5.28
C MET A 43 -3.41 -0.51 -5.04
N VAL A 44 -3.40 -0.12 -3.76
CA VAL A 44 -3.49 1.30 -3.37
C VAL A 44 -2.35 2.12 -3.98
N TRP A 45 -1.14 1.56 -4.05
CA TRP A 45 0.02 2.26 -4.63
C TRP A 45 -0.19 2.64 -6.10
N GLN A 46 -0.93 1.85 -6.89
CA GLN A 46 -1.18 2.16 -8.31
C GLN A 46 -2.04 3.42 -8.44
N VAL A 47 -3.04 3.58 -7.56
CA VAL A 47 -3.88 4.78 -7.51
C VAL A 47 -3.10 5.99 -7.02
N VAL A 48 -2.21 5.81 -6.04
CA VAL A 48 -1.32 6.90 -5.58
C VAL A 48 -0.34 7.32 -6.68
N GLU A 49 0.17 6.39 -7.47
CA GLU A 49 1.06 6.68 -8.60
C GLU A 49 0.31 7.44 -9.70
N MET A 50 -0.89 7.02 -10.09
CA MET A 50 -1.74 7.78 -11.01
C MET A 50 -2.04 9.21 -10.51
N LEU A 51 -2.29 9.37 -9.21
CA LEU A 51 -2.45 10.71 -8.62
C LEU A 51 -1.16 11.54 -8.73
N SER A 52 0.00 10.92 -8.54
CA SER A 52 1.30 11.59 -8.66
C SER A 52 1.62 12.02 -10.09
N GLU A 53 1.12 11.29 -11.09
CA GLU A 53 1.17 11.64 -12.50
C GLU A 53 0.19 12.78 -12.88
N GLY A 54 -0.64 13.22 -11.93
CA GLY A 54 -1.57 14.33 -12.11
C GLY A 54 -2.91 13.94 -12.76
N LEU A 55 -3.26 12.65 -12.79
CA LEU A 55 -4.55 12.21 -13.31
C LEU A 55 -5.71 12.74 -12.46
N ALA A 56 -6.78 13.17 -13.12
CA ALA A 56 -8.03 13.53 -12.47
C ALA A 56 -8.68 12.29 -11.84
N TRP A 57 -9.45 12.47 -10.76
CA TRP A 57 -10.07 11.37 -10.03
C TRP A 57 -11.04 10.57 -10.90
N GLU A 58 -11.76 11.25 -11.78
CA GLU A 58 -12.67 10.64 -12.76
C GLU A 58 -11.91 9.73 -13.72
N THR A 59 -10.78 10.19 -14.26
CA THR A 59 -9.91 9.39 -15.14
C THR A 59 -9.38 8.15 -14.42
N ILE A 60 -8.94 8.28 -13.16
CA ILE A 60 -8.48 7.14 -12.35
C ILE A 60 -9.60 6.10 -12.19
N ILE A 61 -10.84 6.55 -11.95
CA ILE A 61 -11.99 5.67 -11.80
C ILE A 61 -12.29 4.94 -13.12
N GLU A 62 -12.20 5.65 -14.26
CA GLU A 62 -12.38 5.07 -15.59
C GLU A 62 -11.29 4.03 -15.93
N GLU A 63 -10.02 4.35 -15.69
CA GLU A 63 -8.88 3.42 -15.84
C GLU A 63 -9.00 2.19 -14.94
N CYS A 64 -9.60 2.36 -13.75
CA CYS A 64 -9.94 1.28 -12.84
C CYS A 64 -11.24 0.55 -13.22
N HIS A 65 -11.77 0.75 -14.42
CA HIS A 65 -13.02 0.17 -14.92
C HIS A 65 -14.21 0.36 -13.96
N HIS A 66 -14.31 1.54 -13.33
CA HIS A 66 -15.30 1.87 -12.31
C HIS A 66 -15.33 0.92 -11.09
N SER A 67 -14.25 0.17 -10.86
CA SER A 67 -14.14 -0.79 -9.75
C SER A 67 -13.87 -0.12 -8.39
N ILE A 68 -13.55 1.17 -8.38
CA ILE A 68 -13.31 1.97 -7.17
C ILE A 68 -14.09 3.28 -7.22
N SER A 69 -14.46 3.81 -6.06
CA SER A 69 -15.18 5.08 -5.95
C SER A 69 -14.27 6.25 -5.57
N LYS A 70 -14.76 7.48 -5.70
CA LYS A 70 -14.05 8.68 -5.22
C LYS A 70 -13.73 8.59 -3.73
N GLU A 71 -14.63 8.05 -2.92
CA GLU A 71 -14.44 7.87 -1.48
C GLU A 71 -13.33 6.87 -1.18
N ALA A 72 -13.19 5.83 -2.01
CA ALA A 72 -12.09 4.88 -1.91
C ALA A 72 -10.74 5.57 -2.20
N ILE A 73 -10.67 6.37 -3.27
CA ILE A 73 -9.47 7.17 -3.60
C ILE A 73 -9.14 8.15 -2.46
N ALA A 74 -10.14 8.85 -1.92
CA ALA A 74 -9.96 9.75 -0.79
C ALA A 74 -9.42 9.01 0.46
N GLU A 75 -9.93 7.81 0.75
CA GLU A 75 -9.44 6.99 1.86
C GLU A 75 -7.98 6.58 1.65
N ALA A 76 -7.60 6.19 0.42
CA ALA A 76 -6.22 5.90 0.07
C ALA A 76 -5.31 7.09 0.33
N VAL A 77 -5.64 8.28 -0.21
CA VAL A 77 -4.85 9.50 -0.02
C VAL A 77 -4.67 9.85 1.46
N ARG A 78 -5.75 9.76 2.24
CA ARG A 78 -5.71 10.05 3.67
C ARG A 78 -4.80 9.09 4.43
N LEU A 79 -4.88 7.78 4.14
CA LEU A 79 -4.02 6.79 4.79
C LEU A 79 -2.56 6.94 4.35
N SER A 80 -2.30 7.23 3.06
CA SER A 80 -0.96 7.52 2.55
C SER A 80 -0.34 8.75 3.24
N GLY A 81 -1.10 9.84 3.39
CA GLY A 81 -0.63 11.02 4.10
C GLY A 81 -0.30 10.74 5.58
N ARG A 82 -1.10 9.92 6.26
CA ARG A 82 -0.80 9.49 7.64
C ARG A 82 0.45 8.63 7.71
N ALA A 83 0.57 7.63 6.85
CA ALA A 83 1.76 6.78 6.80
C ALA A 83 3.01 7.60 6.49
N PHE A 84 2.94 8.56 5.57
CA PHE A 84 4.05 9.45 5.27
C PHE A 84 4.49 10.26 6.50
N LEU A 85 3.55 10.80 7.29
CA LEU A 85 3.87 11.52 8.52
C LEU A 85 4.48 10.61 9.60
N GLU A 86 4.02 9.37 9.71
CA GLU A 86 4.52 8.37 10.66
C GLU A 86 5.94 7.88 10.32
N HIS A 87 6.36 7.98 9.06
CA HIS A 87 7.64 7.49 8.52
C HIS A 87 8.50 8.58 7.88
N ALA A 88 8.23 9.86 8.17
CA ALA A 88 8.87 10.99 7.48
C ALA A 88 10.40 11.03 7.68
N ASP A 89 10.88 10.49 8.80
CA ASP A 89 12.30 10.38 9.12
C ASP A 89 13.06 9.45 8.18
N GLU A 90 12.40 8.42 7.62
CA GLU A 90 13.00 7.51 6.64
C GLU A 90 13.36 8.21 5.32
N PHE A 91 12.79 9.39 5.07
CA PHE A 91 13.00 10.18 3.85
C PHE A 91 13.86 11.43 4.07
N ALA A 92 14.42 11.62 5.27
CA ALA A 92 15.29 12.76 5.55
C ALA A 92 16.54 12.72 4.65
N LEU A 93 16.75 13.79 3.87
CA LEU A 93 17.98 13.96 3.10
C LEU A 93 19.02 14.67 3.96
N GLU A 94 20.26 14.17 3.91
CA GLU A 94 21.41 14.91 4.41
C GLU A 94 21.49 16.26 3.67
N PRO A 95 21.63 17.40 4.37
CA PRO A 95 21.75 18.68 3.71
C PRO A 95 23.01 18.68 2.83
N VAL A 96 22.84 18.99 1.55
CA VAL A 96 23.97 19.23 0.66
C VAL A 96 24.67 20.52 1.14
N PRO A 97 25.95 20.48 1.56
CA PRO A 97 26.64 21.69 1.97
C PRO A 97 26.71 22.69 0.81
N ALA A 98 26.45 23.95 1.14
CA ALA A 98 26.42 25.07 0.21
C ALA A 98 27.78 25.35 -0.45
#